data_AF-G3PG58-F1
#
_entry.id   AF-G3PG58-F1
#
_cell.length_a   1.000
_cell.length_b   1.000
_cell.length_c   1.000
_cell.angle_alpha   90.00
_cell.angle_beta   90.00
_cell.angle_gamma   90.00
#
_symmetry.space_group_name_H-M   'P 1'
#
loop_
_entity.id
_entity.type
_entity.pdbx_description
1 polymer ?
#
loop_
_entity_poly.entity_id
_entity_poly.type
_entity_poly.pdbx_seq_one_letter_code
_entity_poly.pdbx_strand_id
1 'polypeptide(L)'
;MVQYHGAEAAQRFLLTVMNMVYNMFQHKSLGVKINIRVTKLVILHSRPEQLKVGHHGERYLESFCHWQHQEFGRLRYLGTDHFPGGWEDIPPVDTAVLVTRTDFCVHKDEPCDTVGIAYLGGVCSAKRKCALAEDNGLNLAFTIAHELGHNMGMSHDDDHATCTSHSHIMSGEWIKGRNPSDLSWSSCSRTDLENFLRSKASACLQQTDSRSRYQIRLPPKLPGMHYSVDQQCQILFGTNASFCSNMEHLMCAGLWCLVEGDAACKTKLDPPLDGTECGPDKWCRSGKCVNKTPIPQHVDGDWSPWSQWSVCSRTCGTGVHFRQRKCDNPPPGPGGRHCQKANVEHKACERPPCPNGATGFRDQQCLSYDQHGSKNKGLLTAIINDEKPCALFCSPVGRDVPVLMADRVMDGTPCGPYEADLCVNGRCQKIGCDGIVGPTAKEDHCGVCNGDGRSCKIASGKFTHTKGMGYIEAVIIPAGARRIKVVEDKPSHSFLGNDAQV
;
A
#
# COMPACT_ATOMS: atom_id res chain seq x y z
N MET A 1 -10.26 4.97 -24.12
CA MET A 1 -10.45 4.18 -22.89
C MET A 1 -11.88 4.21 -22.39
N VAL A 2 -12.32 5.21 -21.62
CA VAL A 2 -13.65 5.22 -20.97
C VAL A 2 -14.82 5.14 -21.96
N GLN A 3 -14.76 5.90 -23.06
CA GLN A 3 -15.82 5.86 -24.09
C GLN A 3 -15.93 4.51 -24.80
N TYR A 4 -14.83 3.74 -24.87
CA TYR A 4 -14.78 2.47 -25.60
C TYR A 4 -15.12 1.29 -24.70
N HIS A 5 -14.44 1.18 -23.55
CA HIS A 5 -14.62 0.06 -22.62
C HIS A 5 -15.70 0.31 -21.54
N GLY A 6 -16.01 1.57 -21.23
CA GLY A 6 -16.69 1.95 -19.99
C GLY A 6 -15.72 2.12 -18.81
N ALA A 7 -16.09 2.92 -17.80
CA ALA A 7 -15.18 3.29 -16.71
C ALA A 7 -14.76 2.09 -15.83
N GLU A 8 -15.72 1.29 -15.38
CA GLU A 8 -15.44 0.11 -14.52
C GLU A 8 -14.65 -0.97 -15.27
N ALA A 9 -15.00 -1.23 -16.53
CA ALA A 9 -14.29 -2.22 -17.33
C ALA A 9 -12.88 -1.73 -17.70
N ALA A 10 -12.70 -0.45 -18.04
CA ALA A 10 -11.37 0.13 -18.25
C ALA A 10 -10.50 0.01 -16.99
N GLN A 11 -11.05 0.24 -15.80
CA GLN A 11 -10.33 0.03 -14.55
C GLN A 11 -9.89 -1.44 -14.39
N ARG A 12 -10.80 -2.41 -14.54
CA ARG A 12 -10.44 -3.84 -14.44
C ARG A 12 -9.40 -4.26 -15.50
N PHE A 13 -9.54 -3.74 -16.72
CA PHE A 13 -8.63 -3.99 -17.84
C PHE A 13 -7.22 -3.50 -17.53
N LEU A 14 -7.08 -2.24 -17.13
CA LEU A 14 -5.78 -1.64 -16.78
C LEU A 14 -5.10 -2.37 -15.63
N LEU A 15 -5.83 -2.82 -14.61
CA LEU A 15 -5.26 -3.60 -13.51
C LEU A 15 -4.80 -4.99 -13.94
N THR A 16 -5.49 -5.60 -14.90
CA THR A 16 -5.06 -6.88 -15.47
C THR A 16 -3.77 -6.71 -16.27
N VAL A 17 -3.72 -5.68 -17.12
CA VAL A 17 -2.55 -5.31 -17.91
C VAL A 17 -1.34 -5.02 -17.01
N MET A 18 -1.51 -4.26 -15.93
CA MET A 18 -0.42 -3.99 -14.99
C MET A 18 0.05 -5.23 -14.22
N ASN A 19 -0.82 -6.23 -14.04
CA ASN A 19 -0.42 -7.52 -13.47
C ASN A 19 0.48 -8.31 -14.43
N MET A 20 0.16 -8.27 -15.72
CA MET A 20 1.01 -8.86 -16.76
C MET A 20 2.37 -8.16 -16.82
N VAL A 21 2.38 -6.81 -16.78
CA VAL A 21 3.62 -6.02 -16.72
C VAL A 21 4.46 -6.41 -15.49
N TYR A 22 3.83 -6.51 -14.31
CA TYR A 22 4.51 -6.97 -13.10
C TYR A 22 5.21 -8.32 -13.30
N ASN A 23 4.50 -9.30 -13.89
CA ASN A 23 5.06 -10.63 -14.16
C ASN A 23 6.23 -10.61 -15.15
N MET A 24 6.18 -9.77 -16.19
CA MET A 24 7.29 -9.57 -17.12
C MET A 24 8.55 -9.06 -16.40
N PHE A 25 8.41 -8.09 -15.49
CA PHE A 25 9.52 -7.60 -14.66
C PHE A 25 9.98 -8.60 -13.56
N GLN A 26 9.17 -9.63 -13.25
CA GLN A 26 9.61 -10.76 -12.40
C GLN A 26 10.32 -11.86 -13.21
N HIS A 27 10.34 -11.78 -14.54
CA HIS A 27 10.93 -12.84 -15.37
C HIS A 27 12.43 -13.00 -15.09
N LYS A 28 12.88 -14.25 -14.92
CA LYS A 28 14.26 -14.56 -14.52
C LYS A 28 15.32 -14.03 -15.48
N SER A 29 14.97 -13.86 -16.76
CA SER A 29 15.89 -13.32 -17.76
C SER A 29 16.28 -11.86 -17.51
N LEU A 30 15.51 -11.08 -16.73
CA LEU A 30 15.90 -9.72 -16.40
C LEU A 30 17.14 -9.66 -15.48
N GLY A 31 17.46 -10.74 -14.76
CA GLY A 31 18.61 -10.83 -13.85
C GLY A 31 18.46 -10.03 -12.55
N VAL A 32 17.65 -8.97 -12.55
CA VAL A 32 17.37 -8.10 -11.39
C VAL A 32 15.88 -8.15 -11.06
N LYS A 33 15.55 -8.22 -9.77
CA LYS A 33 14.16 -8.16 -9.30
C LYS A 33 13.68 -6.71 -9.20
N ILE A 34 12.92 -6.25 -10.19
CA ILE A 34 12.22 -4.97 -10.15
C ILE A 34 10.77 -5.19 -9.73
N ASN A 35 10.30 -4.48 -8.71
CA ASN A 35 8.93 -4.62 -8.23
C ASN A 35 8.06 -3.46 -8.75
N ILE A 36 7.30 -3.70 -9.82
CA ILE A 36 6.34 -2.73 -10.35
C ILE A 36 5.11 -2.66 -9.45
N ARG A 37 4.79 -1.47 -8.93
CA ARG A 37 3.65 -1.25 -8.04
C ARG A 37 2.77 -0.12 -8.55
N VAL A 38 1.49 -0.42 -8.72
CA VAL A 38 0.48 0.59 -9.04
C VAL A 38 0.05 1.27 -7.74
N THR A 39 0.52 2.50 -7.51
CA THR A 39 0.18 3.30 -6.32
C THR A 39 -1.04 4.18 -6.51
N LYS A 40 -1.40 4.49 -7.76
CA LYS A 40 -2.58 5.29 -8.11
C LYS A 40 -3.04 4.95 -9.52
N LEU A 41 -4.35 4.83 -9.70
CA LEU A 41 -5.01 4.71 -11.00
C LEU A 41 -6.02 5.86 -11.12
N VAL A 42 -5.90 6.63 -12.19
CA VAL A 42 -6.77 7.78 -12.46
C VAL A 42 -7.53 7.50 -13.75
N ILE A 43 -8.86 7.44 -13.65
CA ILE A 43 -9.74 7.27 -14.81
C ILE A 43 -10.26 8.65 -15.23
N LEU A 44 -9.79 9.13 -16.37
CA LEU A 44 -10.21 10.43 -16.93
C LEU A 44 -11.55 10.26 -17.67
N HIS A 45 -12.63 10.78 -17.08
CA HIS A 45 -13.96 10.81 -17.71
C HIS A 45 -14.09 11.91 -18.76
N SER A 46 -13.37 13.02 -18.57
CA SER A 46 -13.24 14.14 -19.51
C SER A 46 -11.77 14.47 -19.72
N ARG A 47 -11.43 15.09 -20.85
CA ARG A 47 -10.05 15.51 -21.15
C ARG A 47 -9.73 16.79 -20.37
N PRO A 48 -8.70 16.80 -19.50
CA PRO A 48 -8.26 18.02 -18.84
C PRO A 48 -7.73 19.05 -19.85
N GLU A 49 -8.03 20.34 -19.65
CA GLU A 49 -7.63 21.41 -20.58
C GLU A 49 -6.11 21.50 -20.80
N GLN A 50 -5.33 21.19 -19.77
CA GLN A 50 -3.86 21.26 -19.80
C GLN A 50 -3.20 20.02 -20.43
N LEU A 51 -3.96 18.95 -20.71
CA LEU A 51 -3.47 17.74 -21.34
C LEU A 51 -3.82 17.77 -22.84
N LYS A 52 -2.83 18.09 -23.67
CA LYS A 52 -2.97 18.10 -25.14
C LYS A 52 -2.82 16.69 -25.69
N VAL A 53 -3.89 16.19 -26.29
CA VAL A 53 -3.96 14.88 -26.96
C VAL A 53 -3.94 15.11 -28.46
N GLY A 54 -3.10 14.38 -29.19
CA GLY A 54 -3.02 14.46 -30.65
C GLY A 54 -2.19 13.33 -31.25
N HIS A 55 -2.05 13.35 -32.57
CA HIS A 55 -1.34 12.30 -33.33
C HIS A 55 0.19 12.43 -33.27
N HIS A 56 0.72 13.61 -32.94
CA HIS A 56 2.16 13.81 -32.78
C HIS A 56 2.67 13.31 -31.41
N GLY A 57 3.25 12.11 -31.39
CA GLY A 57 3.64 11.36 -30.19
C GLY A 57 4.57 12.12 -29.26
N GLU A 58 5.63 12.77 -29.76
CA GLU A 58 6.56 13.55 -28.91
C GLU A 58 5.87 14.72 -28.18
N ARG A 59 5.05 15.51 -28.88
CA ARG A 59 4.30 16.64 -28.29
C ARG A 59 3.26 16.14 -27.30
N TYR A 60 2.64 15.00 -27.60
CA TYR A 60 1.68 14.36 -26.70
C TYR A 60 2.39 13.88 -25.43
N LEU A 61 3.55 13.21 -25.56
CA LEU A 61 4.35 12.76 -24.43
C LEU A 61 4.74 13.95 -23.56
N GLU A 62 5.32 15.00 -24.14
CA GLU A 62 5.72 16.22 -23.43
C GLU A 62 4.54 16.83 -22.67
N SER A 63 3.37 16.95 -23.32
CA SER A 63 2.17 17.47 -22.66
C SER A 63 1.72 16.60 -21.49
N PHE A 64 1.78 15.28 -21.62
CA PHE A 64 1.42 14.35 -20.54
C PHE A 64 2.40 14.43 -19.37
N CYS A 65 3.71 14.42 -19.65
CA CYS A 65 4.75 14.54 -18.63
C CYS A 65 4.60 15.84 -17.82
N HIS A 66 4.32 16.94 -18.52
CA HIS A 66 4.09 18.23 -17.88
C HIS A 66 2.84 18.21 -16.99
N TRP A 67 1.71 17.75 -17.52
CA TRP A 67 0.44 17.66 -16.77
C TRP A 67 0.57 16.76 -15.53
N GLN A 68 1.13 15.56 -15.69
CA GLN A 68 1.34 14.60 -14.62
C GLN A 68 2.23 15.19 -13.51
N HIS A 69 3.30 15.88 -13.88
CA HIS A 69 4.18 16.51 -12.91
C HIS A 69 3.49 17.65 -12.14
N GLN A 70 2.64 18.43 -12.81
CA GLN A 70 1.89 19.49 -12.15
C GLN A 70 0.81 18.98 -11.20
N GLU A 71 0.10 17.92 -11.59
CA GLU A 71 -0.97 17.32 -10.77
C GLU A 71 -0.44 16.47 -9.62
N PHE A 72 0.61 15.68 -9.87
CA PHE A 72 1.07 14.63 -8.94
C PHE A 72 2.56 14.71 -8.57
N GLY A 73 3.33 15.59 -9.21
CA GLY A 73 4.75 15.78 -8.93
C GLY A 73 5.06 16.95 -7.99
N ARG A 74 4.09 17.83 -7.74
CA ARG A 74 4.20 18.93 -6.78
C ARG A 74 3.46 18.57 -5.50
N LEU A 75 4.10 18.83 -4.35
CA LEU A 75 3.39 18.96 -3.07
C LEU A 75 2.39 20.11 -3.24
N ARG A 76 1.12 19.80 -3.50
CA ARG A 76 0.06 20.80 -3.41
C ARG A 76 -0.08 21.14 -1.94
N TYR A 77 0.55 22.25 -1.52
CA TYR A 77 0.17 22.97 -0.31
C TYR A 77 -1.25 23.53 -0.52
N LEU A 78 -2.25 22.66 -0.42
CA LEU A 78 -3.65 23.02 -0.37
C LEU A 78 -4.02 23.18 1.11
N GLY A 79 -3.77 24.38 1.64
CA GLY A 79 -4.29 24.79 2.95
C GLY A 79 -3.59 24.18 4.16
N THR A 80 -3.80 24.81 5.30
CA THR A 80 -3.08 24.64 6.57
C THR A 80 -3.43 23.37 7.36
N ASP A 81 -4.11 22.39 6.74
CA ASP A 81 -4.44 21.09 7.35
C ASP A 81 -3.45 19.96 7.00
N HIS A 82 -2.38 20.26 6.27
CA HIS A 82 -1.37 19.26 5.89
C HIS A 82 -0.13 19.31 6.78
N PHE A 83 -0.04 18.36 7.71
CA PHE A 83 1.23 17.91 8.26
C PHE A 83 1.95 17.02 7.23
N PRO A 84 3.27 17.19 7.00
CA PRO A 84 4.05 16.25 6.21
C PRO A 84 3.92 14.82 6.78
N GLY A 85 3.33 13.89 6.03
CA GLY A 85 3.04 12.52 6.47
C GLY A 85 1.59 12.21 6.86
N GLY A 86 0.67 13.16 6.68
CA GLY A 86 -0.78 12.98 6.84
C GLY A 86 -1.40 12.00 5.83
N TRP A 87 -2.64 11.56 6.10
CA TRP A 87 -3.36 10.56 5.30
C TRP A 87 -3.67 10.98 3.84
N GLU A 88 -3.44 12.26 3.52
CA GLU A 88 -3.68 12.86 2.20
C GLU A 88 -2.39 13.31 1.47
N ASP A 89 -1.20 13.06 2.03
CA ASP A 89 0.04 13.25 1.27
C ASP A 89 0.21 12.11 0.27
N ILE A 90 -0.13 12.37 -1.00
CA ILE A 90 0.11 11.43 -2.09
C ILE A 90 1.63 11.37 -2.32
N PRO A 91 2.28 10.22 -2.10
CA PRO A 91 3.71 10.09 -2.36
C PRO A 91 3.98 10.38 -3.84
N PRO A 92 5.08 11.09 -4.17
CA PRO A 92 5.47 11.27 -5.56
C PRO A 92 5.66 9.89 -6.22
N VAL A 93 5.11 9.73 -7.42
CA VAL A 93 5.32 8.50 -8.20
C VAL A 93 6.69 8.53 -8.88
N ASP A 94 7.32 7.36 -9.00
CA ASP A 94 8.63 7.21 -9.67
C ASP A 94 8.52 7.35 -11.19
N THR A 95 7.38 6.90 -11.75
CA THR A 95 7.01 7.02 -13.16
C THR A 95 5.48 6.96 -13.32
N ALA A 96 4.97 7.41 -14.45
CA ALA A 96 3.55 7.42 -14.78
C ALA A 96 3.30 6.98 -16.21
N VAL A 97 2.22 6.23 -16.44
CA VAL A 97 1.86 5.72 -17.76
C VAL A 97 0.48 6.24 -18.13
N LEU A 98 0.36 6.89 -19.29
CA LEU A 98 -0.93 7.25 -19.87
C LEU A 98 -1.32 6.24 -20.94
N VAL A 99 -2.45 5.59 -20.73
CA VAL A 99 -3.04 4.66 -21.70
C VAL A 99 -4.12 5.38 -22.50
N THR A 100 -4.01 5.34 -23.82
CA THR A 100 -4.88 6.08 -24.74
C THR A 100 -5.40 5.18 -25.86
N ARG A 101 -6.56 5.52 -26.44
CA ARG A 101 -7.07 4.90 -27.70
C ARG A 101 -6.87 5.83 -28.91
N THR A 102 -6.24 6.97 -28.69
CA THR A 102 -5.84 7.88 -29.78
C THR A 102 -4.59 7.30 -30.41
N ASP A 103 -4.69 7.01 -31.69
CA ASP A 103 -3.57 6.64 -32.56
C ASP A 103 -2.55 7.78 -32.63
N PHE A 104 -1.27 7.50 -32.46
CA PHE A 104 -0.20 8.50 -32.53
C PHE A 104 1.06 7.93 -33.20
N CYS A 105 1.83 8.83 -33.78
CA CYS A 105 3.04 8.57 -34.55
C CYS A 105 4.23 9.26 -33.86
N VAL A 106 5.45 8.70 -33.91
CA VAL A 106 6.61 9.36 -33.26
C VAL A 106 6.91 10.75 -33.87
N HIS A 107 7.00 10.87 -35.20
CA HIS A 107 7.63 12.04 -35.84
C HIS A 107 6.79 12.82 -36.86
N LYS A 108 5.59 12.35 -37.24
CA LYS A 108 4.68 12.98 -38.24
C LYS A 108 3.23 12.60 -37.94
N ASP A 109 2.25 13.17 -38.63
CA ASP A 109 0.84 12.81 -38.42
C ASP A 109 0.39 11.55 -39.20
N GLU A 110 1.20 10.99 -40.12
CA GLU A 110 0.98 9.69 -40.81
C GLU A 110 2.32 9.10 -41.38
N PRO A 111 2.50 7.76 -41.54
CA PRO A 111 1.70 6.62 -41.03
C PRO A 111 2.18 6.11 -39.66
N CYS A 112 1.24 5.65 -38.83
CA CYS A 112 1.45 5.34 -37.41
C CYS A 112 1.56 3.83 -37.14
N ASP A 113 2.78 3.33 -37.01
CA ASP A 113 3.07 1.98 -36.48
C ASP A 113 3.52 2.01 -35.01
N THR A 114 3.45 3.19 -34.38
CA THR A 114 3.95 3.43 -33.02
C THR A 114 2.86 3.16 -31.98
N VAL A 115 3.05 2.13 -31.16
CA VAL A 115 2.09 1.79 -30.09
C VAL A 115 2.49 2.36 -28.73
N GLY A 116 3.72 2.87 -28.57
CA GLY A 116 4.24 3.38 -27.30
C GLY A 116 5.35 4.40 -27.50
N ILE A 117 5.53 5.30 -26.53
CA ILE A 117 6.68 6.22 -26.50
C ILE A 117 7.02 6.61 -25.06
N ALA A 118 8.32 6.63 -24.75
CA ALA A 118 8.86 7.03 -23.47
C ALA A 118 10.25 7.68 -23.61
N TYR A 119 10.68 8.42 -22.57
CA TYR A 119 12.05 8.92 -22.51
C TYR A 119 13.02 7.83 -22.02
N LEU A 120 14.19 7.76 -22.66
CA LEU A 120 15.29 6.92 -22.17
C LEU A 120 15.83 7.45 -20.84
N GLY A 121 15.85 6.59 -19.80
CA GLY A 121 16.31 6.95 -18.45
C GLY A 121 15.46 8.03 -17.78
N GLY A 122 14.18 8.15 -18.17
CA GLY A 122 13.26 9.16 -17.67
C GLY A 122 12.77 8.96 -16.22
N VAL A 123 12.87 7.74 -15.68
CA VAL A 123 12.42 7.43 -14.31
C VAL A 123 13.18 8.29 -13.29
N CYS A 124 12.51 8.66 -12.20
CA CYS A 124 13.00 9.61 -11.18
C CYS A 124 13.22 11.05 -11.66
N SER A 125 13.16 11.36 -12.95
CA SER A 125 13.25 12.74 -13.45
C SER A 125 11.99 13.52 -13.14
N ALA A 126 12.12 14.78 -12.69
CA ALA A 126 10.96 15.63 -12.46
C ALA A 126 10.11 15.84 -13.73
N LYS A 127 10.73 15.87 -14.91
CA LYS A 127 10.06 16.23 -16.18
C LYS A 127 9.90 15.08 -17.17
N ARG A 128 10.58 13.94 -16.96
CA ARG A 128 10.66 12.85 -17.95
C ARG A 128 10.14 11.49 -17.45
N LYS A 129 9.58 11.44 -16.23
CA LYS A 129 9.08 10.20 -15.60
C LYS A 129 7.70 9.76 -16.09
N CYS A 130 7.60 9.55 -17.38
CA CYS A 130 6.33 9.39 -18.10
C CYS A 130 6.50 8.46 -19.30
N ALA A 131 5.43 7.74 -19.62
CA ALA A 131 5.29 6.92 -20.81
C ALA A 131 3.87 7.04 -21.37
N LEU A 132 3.75 6.94 -22.69
CA LEU A 132 2.49 6.82 -23.42
C LEU A 132 2.39 5.40 -23.99
N ALA A 133 1.20 4.82 -23.87
CA ALA A 133 0.90 3.53 -24.48
C ALA A 133 -0.48 3.56 -25.13
N GLU A 134 -0.54 3.16 -26.39
CA GLU A 134 -1.78 2.97 -27.13
C GLU A 134 -2.41 1.63 -26.74
N ASP A 135 -3.70 1.67 -26.40
CA ASP A 135 -4.51 0.50 -26.15
C ASP A 135 -4.78 -0.24 -27.47
N ASN A 136 -3.98 -1.27 -27.69
CA ASN A 136 -4.10 -2.27 -28.75
C ASN A 136 -4.77 -3.57 -28.26
N GLY A 137 -5.39 -3.55 -27.07
CA GLY A 137 -5.92 -4.70 -26.37
C GLY A 137 -4.93 -5.23 -25.32
N LEU A 138 -4.90 -6.54 -25.12
CA LEU A 138 -4.14 -7.14 -24.02
C LEU A 138 -2.61 -7.13 -24.24
N ASN A 139 -2.15 -6.91 -25.48
CA ASN A 139 -0.75 -6.66 -25.80
C ASN A 139 -0.24 -5.34 -25.24
N LEU A 140 -1.14 -4.46 -24.77
CA LEU A 140 -0.79 -3.23 -24.06
C LEU A 140 0.18 -3.51 -22.91
N ALA A 141 0.12 -4.68 -22.28
CA ALA A 141 1.06 -5.07 -21.22
C ALA A 141 2.51 -5.09 -21.71
N PHE A 142 2.75 -5.60 -22.91
CA PHE A 142 4.07 -5.61 -23.53
C PHE A 142 4.52 -4.19 -23.84
N THR A 143 3.67 -3.40 -24.48
CA THR A 143 3.95 -2.00 -24.81
C THR A 143 4.33 -1.23 -23.54
N ILE A 144 3.53 -1.33 -22.47
CA ILE A 144 3.86 -0.67 -21.19
C ILE A 144 5.18 -1.19 -20.62
N ALA A 145 5.45 -2.49 -20.67
CA ALA A 145 6.71 -3.04 -20.16
C ALA A 145 7.92 -2.53 -20.95
N HIS A 146 7.81 -2.46 -22.29
CA HIS A 146 8.80 -1.91 -23.19
C HIS A 146 9.07 -0.43 -22.88
N GLU A 147 8.02 0.40 -22.79
CA GLU A 147 8.16 1.82 -22.48
C GLU A 147 8.72 2.10 -21.08
N LEU A 148 8.37 1.25 -20.11
CA LEU A 148 8.99 1.30 -18.78
C LEU A 148 10.46 0.88 -18.82
N GLY A 149 10.84 -0.05 -19.70
CA GLY A 149 12.23 -0.40 -19.99
C GLY A 149 13.03 0.81 -20.46
N HIS A 150 12.51 1.57 -21.44
CA HIS A 150 13.09 2.85 -21.87
C HIS A 150 13.22 3.82 -20.70
N ASN A 151 12.17 4.01 -19.89
CA ASN A 151 12.22 4.86 -18.69
C ASN A 151 13.32 4.43 -17.71
N MET A 152 13.64 3.14 -17.63
CA MET A 152 14.71 2.55 -16.82
C MET A 152 16.04 2.41 -17.56
N GLY A 153 16.21 3.08 -18.69
CA GLY A 153 17.48 3.23 -19.40
C GLY A 153 17.86 2.06 -20.32
N MET A 154 16.92 1.18 -20.66
CA MET A 154 17.15 0.13 -21.66
C MET A 154 16.97 0.68 -23.06
N SER A 155 17.94 0.49 -23.95
CA SER A 155 17.79 0.80 -25.38
C SER A 155 17.13 -0.36 -26.12
N HIS A 156 16.83 -0.19 -27.41
CA HIS A 156 16.35 -1.31 -28.21
C HIS A 156 17.43 -2.38 -28.35
N ASP A 157 17.02 -3.65 -28.38
CA ASP A 157 17.95 -4.77 -28.58
C ASP A 157 18.63 -4.70 -29.96
N ASP A 158 17.97 -4.08 -30.94
CA ASP A 158 18.48 -3.86 -32.29
C ASP A 158 19.60 -2.80 -32.34
N ASP A 159 19.70 -1.94 -31.33
CA ASP A 159 20.80 -0.97 -31.17
C ASP A 159 22.09 -1.66 -30.67
N HIS A 160 21.99 -2.90 -30.19
CA HIS A 160 23.09 -3.70 -29.67
C HIS A 160 23.49 -4.80 -30.66
N ALA A 161 24.71 -4.74 -31.19
CA ALA A 161 25.23 -5.72 -32.16
C ALA A 161 25.07 -7.19 -31.72
N THR A 162 25.17 -7.48 -30.41
CA THR A 162 25.10 -8.84 -29.85
C THR A 162 23.68 -9.34 -29.57
N CYS A 163 22.68 -8.45 -29.52
CA CYS A 163 21.28 -8.82 -29.26
C CYS A 163 20.37 -8.66 -30.48
N THR A 164 20.90 -8.15 -31.61
CA THR A 164 20.26 -8.25 -32.92
C THR A 164 19.91 -9.71 -33.22
N SER A 165 18.69 -9.99 -33.70
CA SER A 165 18.12 -11.30 -34.13
C SER A 165 17.18 -12.07 -33.18
N HIS A 166 17.04 -11.69 -31.91
CA HIS A 166 16.12 -12.37 -30.98
C HIS A 166 14.95 -11.48 -30.55
N SER A 167 13.75 -12.06 -30.55
CA SER A 167 12.50 -11.39 -30.13
C SER A 167 12.42 -11.30 -28.61
N HIS A 168 12.68 -10.12 -28.07
CA HIS A 168 12.69 -9.82 -26.64
C HIS A 168 11.80 -8.62 -26.35
N ILE A 169 11.65 -8.28 -25.06
CA ILE A 169 10.79 -7.15 -24.66
C ILE A 169 11.25 -5.83 -25.26
N MET A 170 12.55 -5.61 -25.43
CA MET A 170 13.11 -4.37 -25.99
C MET A 170 13.40 -4.45 -27.49
N SER A 171 12.86 -5.41 -28.23
CA SER A 171 12.94 -5.40 -29.70
C SER A 171 12.21 -4.18 -30.28
N GLY A 172 12.78 -3.54 -31.29
CA GLY A 172 12.22 -2.32 -31.90
C GLY A 172 10.97 -2.57 -32.74
N GLU A 173 10.73 -3.82 -33.16
CA GLU A 173 9.50 -4.24 -33.84
C GLU A 173 8.73 -5.28 -33.02
N TRP A 174 7.41 -5.12 -32.95
CA TRP A 174 6.53 -6.10 -32.34
C TRP A 174 6.34 -7.32 -33.23
N ILE A 175 6.68 -8.50 -32.71
CA ILE A 175 6.44 -9.77 -33.40
C ILE A 175 5.10 -10.33 -32.96
N LYS A 176 4.10 -10.17 -33.84
CA LYS A 176 2.73 -10.68 -33.66
C LYS A 176 2.72 -12.18 -33.39
N GLY A 177 1.84 -12.65 -32.51
CA GLY A 177 1.60 -14.08 -32.28
C GLY A 177 2.50 -14.74 -31.23
N ARG A 178 3.13 -13.97 -30.34
CA ARG A 178 3.81 -14.51 -29.15
C ARG A 178 3.02 -14.20 -27.87
N ASN A 179 2.97 -15.16 -26.95
CA ASN A 179 2.34 -14.96 -25.66
C ASN A 179 3.14 -13.94 -24.83
N PRO A 180 2.52 -12.85 -24.33
CA PRO A 180 3.20 -11.86 -23.51
C PRO A 180 3.88 -12.44 -22.25
N SER A 181 3.36 -13.54 -21.70
CA SER A 181 3.88 -14.19 -20.49
C SER A 181 5.16 -15.01 -20.73
N ASP A 182 5.43 -15.39 -21.98
CA ASP A 182 6.64 -16.13 -22.39
C ASP A 182 7.73 -15.20 -22.94
N LEU A 183 7.45 -13.89 -23.06
CA LEU A 183 8.42 -12.91 -23.54
C LEU A 183 9.49 -12.67 -22.47
N SER A 184 10.74 -12.74 -22.90
CA SER A 184 11.91 -12.60 -22.06
C SER A 184 12.66 -11.32 -22.38
N TRP A 185 13.31 -10.74 -21.38
CA TRP A 185 14.33 -9.70 -21.55
C TRP A 185 15.62 -10.29 -22.11
N SER A 186 16.30 -9.55 -22.99
CA SER A 186 17.59 -9.95 -23.56
C SER A 186 18.73 -9.78 -22.53
N SER A 187 19.91 -10.30 -22.85
CA SER A 187 21.12 -9.99 -22.06
C SER A 187 21.54 -8.53 -22.16
N CYS A 188 21.23 -7.83 -23.25
CA CYS A 188 21.53 -6.42 -23.42
C CYS A 188 20.60 -5.56 -22.54
N SER A 189 19.29 -5.84 -22.53
CA SER A 189 18.35 -5.11 -21.66
C SER A 189 18.69 -5.30 -20.18
N ARG A 190 19.12 -6.50 -19.77
CA ARG A 190 19.66 -6.76 -18.41
C ARG A 190 20.86 -5.86 -18.10
N THR A 191 21.82 -5.81 -19.01
CA THR A 191 23.06 -5.04 -18.83
C THR A 191 22.77 -3.54 -18.75
N ASP A 192 21.92 -3.03 -19.64
CA ASP A 192 21.49 -1.63 -19.64
C ASP A 192 20.80 -1.25 -18.33
N LEU A 193 19.88 -2.09 -17.86
CA LEU A 193 19.21 -1.88 -16.57
C LEU A 193 20.19 -1.89 -15.40
N GLU A 194 21.10 -2.86 -15.34
CA GLU A 194 22.12 -2.91 -14.29
C GLU A 194 22.98 -1.65 -14.27
N ASN A 195 23.37 -1.14 -15.45
CA ASN A 195 24.12 0.11 -15.58
C ASN A 195 23.28 1.32 -15.12
N PHE A 196 22.00 1.38 -15.51
CA PHE A 196 21.09 2.43 -15.08
C PHE A 196 20.88 2.43 -13.56
N LEU A 197 20.68 1.26 -12.95
CA LEU A 197 20.50 1.11 -11.50
C LEU A 197 21.76 1.46 -10.68
N ARG A 198 22.94 1.38 -11.29
CA ARG A 198 24.20 1.88 -10.67
C ARG A 198 24.34 3.39 -10.77
N SER A 199 23.62 4.04 -11.68
CA SER A 199 23.67 5.48 -11.88
C SER A 199 22.85 6.25 -10.82
N LYS A 200 23.20 7.53 -10.62
CA LYS A 200 22.43 8.44 -9.76
C LYS A 200 21.01 8.71 -10.26
N ALA A 201 20.73 8.46 -11.54
CA ALA A 201 19.40 8.67 -12.12
C ALA A 201 18.35 7.70 -11.56
N SER A 202 18.76 6.55 -11.01
CA SER A 202 17.87 5.54 -10.44
C SER A 202 17.54 5.72 -8.96
N ALA A 203 18.00 6.80 -8.32
CA ALA A 203 18.00 6.94 -6.87
C ALA A 203 16.61 6.79 -6.21
N CYS A 204 15.52 7.18 -6.90
CA CYS A 204 14.16 7.03 -6.36
C CYS A 204 13.71 5.57 -6.23
N LEU A 205 14.28 4.65 -7.02
CA LEU A 205 13.89 3.24 -7.05
C LEU A 205 14.46 2.42 -5.88
N GLN A 206 15.41 2.98 -5.12
CA GLN A 206 16.10 2.26 -4.05
C GLN A 206 15.29 2.16 -2.76
N GLN A 207 14.35 3.08 -2.55
CA GLN A 207 13.51 3.11 -1.35
C GLN A 207 12.05 3.13 -1.77
N THR A 208 11.32 2.08 -1.41
CA THR A 208 9.86 2.12 -1.53
C THR A 208 9.28 2.91 -0.37
N ASP A 209 8.60 4.02 -0.65
CA ASP A 209 7.92 4.80 0.39
C ASP A 209 6.90 3.91 1.13
N SER A 210 7.10 3.75 2.43
CA SER A 210 6.22 3.01 3.34
C SER A 210 4.80 3.60 3.41
N ARG A 211 4.62 4.87 3.00
CA ARG A 211 3.34 5.59 2.89
C ARG A 211 2.62 5.38 1.57
N SER A 212 3.11 4.54 0.65
CA SER A 212 2.36 4.06 -0.53
C SER A 212 1.16 3.19 -0.09
N ARG A 213 0.20 3.84 0.60
CA ARG A 213 -0.94 3.28 1.35
C ARG A 213 -2.06 2.81 0.43
N TYR A 214 -2.08 3.24 -0.82
CA TYR A 214 -3.05 2.83 -1.83
C TYR A 214 -2.46 1.72 -2.69
N GLN A 215 -2.34 0.52 -2.12
CA GLN A 215 -2.03 -0.67 -2.90
C GLN A 215 -3.24 -0.98 -3.77
N ILE A 216 -3.20 -0.61 -5.05
CA ILE A 216 -4.12 -1.25 -5.98
C ILE A 216 -3.63 -2.68 -6.15
N ARG A 217 -4.34 -3.61 -5.51
CA ARG A 217 -4.01 -5.03 -5.55
C ARG A 217 -4.28 -5.56 -6.94
N LEU A 218 -3.22 -6.00 -7.58
CA LEU A 218 -3.29 -6.77 -8.81
C LEU A 218 -3.99 -8.10 -8.50
N PRO A 219 -4.91 -8.58 -9.36
CA PRO A 219 -5.62 -9.82 -9.09
C PRO A 219 -4.65 -11.01 -9.02
N PRO A 220 -4.76 -11.90 -8.03
CA PRO A 220 -3.92 -13.09 -7.94
C PRO A 220 -4.32 -14.18 -8.96
N LYS A 221 -5.48 -14.02 -9.61
CA LYS A 221 -5.94 -14.95 -10.64
C LYS A 221 -5.23 -14.67 -11.97
N LEU A 222 -5.11 -15.70 -12.79
CA LEU A 222 -4.59 -15.53 -14.14
C LEU A 222 -5.54 -14.62 -14.96
N PRO A 223 -5.01 -13.79 -15.87
CA PRO A 223 -5.81 -12.84 -16.64
C PRO A 223 -7.03 -13.46 -17.34
N GLY A 224 -6.91 -14.66 -17.92
CA GLY A 224 -7.99 -15.38 -18.60
C GLY A 224 -9.07 -15.93 -17.67
N MET A 225 -8.87 -15.90 -16.35
CA MET A 225 -9.92 -16.18 -15.36
C MET A 225 -10.82 -14.96 -15.10
N HIS A 226 -10.41 -13.78 -15.55
CA HIS A 226 -11.20 -12.54 -15.45
C HIS A 226 -11.97 -12.24 -16.72
N TYR A 227 -11.44 -12.68 -17.87
CA TYR A 227 -12.03 -12.45 -19.18
C TYR A 227 -12.24 -13.78 -19.88
N SER A 228 -13.50 -14.14 -20.11
CA SER A 228 -13.87 -15.24 -21.01
C SER A 228 -13.32 -15.02 -22.42
N VAL A 229 -13.28 -16.09 -23.20
CA VAL A 229 -12.80 -16.04 -24.59
C VAL A 229 -13.58 -15.04 -25.44
N ASP A 230 -14.91 -14.93 -25.24
CA ASP A 230 -15.75 -13.95 -25.92
C ASP A 230 -15.43 -12.51 -25.49
N GLN A 231 -15.23 -12.28 -24.19
CA GLN A 231 -14.85 -10.96 -23.69
C GLN A 231 -13.49 -10.52 -24.23
N GLN A 232 -12.55 -11.44 -24.41
CA GLN A 232 -11.26 -11.14 -25.06
C GLN A 232 -11.47 -10.75 -26.53
N CYS A 233 -12.36 -11.43 -27.25
CA CYS A 233 -12.74 -11.02 -28.60
C CYS A 233 -13.37 -9.62 -28.62
N GLN A 234 -14.24 -9.30 -27.66
CA GLN A 234 -14.88 -8.00 -27.54
C GLN A 234 -13.88 -6.87 -27.29
N ILE A 235 -12.86 -7.14 -26.47
CA ILE A 235 -11.77 -6.18 -26.21
C ILE A 235 -11.00 -5.89 -27.51
N LEU A 236 -10.72 -6.92 -28.31
CA LEU A 236 -9.89 -6.78 -29.52
C LEU A 236 -10.62 -6.21 -30.73
N PHE A 237 -11.90 -6.57 -30.93
CA PHE A 237 -12.64 -6.31 -32.16
C PHE A 237 -13.98 -5.57 -31.95
N GLY A 238 -14.34 -5.25 -30.70
CA GLY A 238 -15.56 -4.50 -30.35
C GLY A 238 -16.67 -5.39 -29.80
N THR A 239 -17.72 -4.78 -29.24
CA THR A 239 -18.77 -5.48 -28.45
C THR A 239 -19.53 -6.57 -29.20
N ASN A 240 -19.55 -6.53 -30.53
CA ASN A 240 -20.26 -7.49 -31.38
C ASN A 240 -19.38 -8.67 -31.81
N ALA A 241 -18.19 -8.81 -31.22
CA ALA A 241 -17.28 -9.92 -31.47
C ALA A 241 -17.50 -11.07 -30.46
N SER A 242 -17.37 -12.30 -30.94
CA SER A 242 -17.45 -13.53 -30.14
C SER A 242 -16.37 -14.50 -30.60
N PHE A 243 -16.14 -15.55 -29.83
CA PHE A 243 -15.17 -16.59 -30.17
C PHE A 243 -15.62 -17.39 -31.40
N CYS A 244 -14.70 -17.59 -32.33
CA CYS A 244 -14.94 -18.35 -33.55
C CYS A 244 -14.81 -19.87 -33.29
N SER A 245 -15.95 -20.55 -33.15
CA SER A 245 -16.01 -21.99 -32.88
C SER A 245 -15.31 -22.84 -33.96
N ASN A 246 -15.34 -22.40 -35.22
CA ASN A 246 -14.70 -23.12 -36.33
C ASN A 246 -13.16 -23.21 -36.19
N MET A 247 -12.56 -22.33 -35.38
CA MET A 247 -11.11 -22.28 -35.14
C MET A 247 -10.71 -22.85 -33.77
N GLU A 248 -11.57 -23.63 -33.12
CA GLU A 248 -11.32 -24.22 -31.79
C GLU A 248 -10.06 -25.11 -31.75
N HIS A 249 -9.70 -25.76 -32.85
CA HIS A 249 -8.46 -26.54 -32.96
C HIS A 249 -7.17 -25.71 -32.80
N LEU A 250 -7.24 -24.38 -32.93
CA LEU A 250 -6.16 -23.43 -32.70
C LEU A 250 -6.27 -22.72 -31.33
N MET A 251 -7.18 -23.17 -30.46
CA MET A 251 -7.32 -22.64 -29.10
C MET A 251 -5.99 -22.67 -28.35
N CYS A 252 -5.72 -21.62 -27.57
CA CYS A 252 -4.45 -21.34 -26.92
C CYS A 252 -3.27 -20.99 -27.85
N ALA A 253 -3.27 -21.38 -29.13
CA ALA A 253 -2.23 -20.95 -30.08
C ALA A 253 -2.53 -19.56 -30.67
N GLY A 254 -3.81 -19.26 -30.93
CA GLY A 254 -4.27 -17.96 -31.40
C GLY A 254 -5.74 -17.72 -31.07
N LEU A 255 -6.09 -16.49 -30.71
CA LEU A 255 -7.47 -16.08 -30.46
C LEU A 255 -8.12 -15.68 -31.79
N TRP A 256 -9.13 -16.46 -32.19
CA TRP A 256 -9.90 -16.23 -33.41
C TRP A 256 -11.32 -15.79 -33.04
N CYS A 257 -11.76 -14.69 -33.63
CA CYS A 257 -13.01 -14.04 -33.30
C CYS A 257 -13.89 -13.88 -34.54
N LEU A 258 -15.19 -14.08 -34.37
CA LEU A 258 -16.20 -13.77 -35.37
C LEU A 258 -16.90 -12.47 -34.96
N VAL A 259 -16.90 -11.49 -35.85
CA VAL A 259 -17.65 -10.24 -35.66
C VAL A 259 -18.97 -10.37 -36.41
N GLU A 260 -20.05 -9.95 -35.77
CA GLU A 260 -21.39 -9.97 -36.38
C GLU A 260 -21.40 -9.25 -37.74
N GLY A 261 -21.81 -9.96 -38.80
CA GLY A 261 -21.82 -9.46 -40.18
C GLY A 261 -20.61 -9.87 -41.03
N ASP A 262 -19.53 -10.38 -40.43
CA ASP A 262 -18.40 -10.93 -41.19
C ASP A 262 -18.61 -12.41 -41.49
N ALA A 263 -18.24 -12.84 -42.71
CA ALA A 263 -18.29 -14.24 -43.11
C ALA A 263 -17.07 -15.06 -42.64
N ALA A 264 -15.96 -14.39 -42.28
CA ALA A 264 -14.69 -15.02 -41.95
C ALA A 264 -14.21 -14.60 -40.56
N CYS A 265 -13.57 -15.52 -39.85
CA CYS A 265 -13.01 -15.25 -38.54
C CYS A 265 -11.75 -14.40 -38.65
N LYS A 266 -11.65 -13.41 -37.78
CA LYS A 266 -10.55 -12.46 -37.68
C LYS A 266 -9.64 -12.84 -36.51
N THR A 267 -8.35 -12.55 -36.63
CA THR A 267 -7.38 -12.77 -35.56
C THR A 267 -6.31 -11.69 -35.59
N LYS A 268 -5.74 -11.39 -34.42
CA LYS A 268 -4.49 -10.61 -34.31
C LYS A 268 -3.25 -11.51 -34.18
N LEU A 269 -3.43 -12.83 -34.34
CA LEU A 269 -2.45 -13.91 -34.17
C LEU A 269 -2.04 -14.20 -32.74
N ASP A 270 -2.44 -13.37 -31.78
CA ASP A 270 -2.05 -13.54 -30.37
C ASP A 270 -2.87 -14.63 -29.67
N PRO A 271 -2.26 -15.43 -28.79
CA PRO A 271 -2.97 -16.46 -28.04
C PRO A 271 -3.94 -15.84 -27.01
N PRO A 272 -5.01 -16.56 -26.63
CA PRO A 272 -5.83 -16.21 -25.48
C PRO A 272 -5.00 -16.09 -24.20
N LEU A 273 -5.49 -15.31 -23.25
CA LEU A 273 -4.83 -15.10 -21.97
C LEU A 273 -4.60 -16.40 -21.19
N ASP A 274 -3.50 -16.47 -20.46
CA ASP A 274 -3.27 -17.54 -19.49
C ASP A 274 -4.45 -17.61 -18.51
N GLY A 275 -4.96 -18.83 -18.26
CA GLY A 275 -6.17 -19.09 -17.47
C GLY A 275 -7.48 -19.10 -18.25
N THR A 276 -7.48 -18.78 -19.56
CA THR A 276 -8.68 -18.90 -20.41
C THR A 276 -9.08 -20.35 -20.56
N GLU A 277 -10.36 -20.67 -20.44
CA GLU A 277 -10.83 -22.05 -20.59
C GLU A 277 -10.67 -22.53 -22.04
N CYS A 278 -10.05 -23.69 -22.21
CA CYS A 278 -9.81 -24.30 -23.53
C CYS A 278 -10.40 -25.71 -23.65
N GLY A 279 -11.14 -26.15 -22.64
CA GLY A 279 -11.79 -27.45 -22.59
C GLY A 279 -12.17 -27.84 -21.16
N PRO A 280 -12.83 -29.00 -20.97
CA PRO A 280 -13.20 -29.51 -19.66
C PRO A 280 -11.97 -29.67 -18.77
N ASP A 281 -11.99 -29.00 -17.61
CA ASP A 281 -10.88 -28.95 -16.64
C ASP A 281 -9.51 -28.58 -17.23
N LYS A 282 -9.51 -27.77 -18.29
CA LYS A 282 -8.29 -27.28 -18.94
C LYS A 282 -8.32 -25.77 -19.11
N TRP A 283 -7.14 -25.17 -19.15
CA TRP A 283 -6.96 -23.74 -19.43
C TRP A 283 -5.74 -23.50 -20.33
N CYS A 284 -5.69 -22.34 -20.98
CA CYS A 284 -4.52 -21.91 -21.71
C CYS A 284 -3.40 -21.51 -20.74
N ARG A 285 -2.18 -21.94 -21.02
CA ARG A 285 -0.97 -21.51 -20.32
C ARG A 285 0.22 -21.56 -21.26
N SER A 286 0.96 -20.46 -21.40
CA SER A 286 2.11 -20.37 -22.32
C SER A 286 1.77 -20.87 -23.73
N GLY A 287 0.59 -20.48 -24.23
CA GLY A 287 0.11 -20.82 -25.57
C GLY A 287 -0.35 -22.28 -25.76
N LYS A 288 -0.45 -23.07 -24.68
CA LYS A 288 -0.87 -24.48 -24.73
C LYS A 288 -2.09 -24.72 -23.86
N CYS A 289 -2.98 -25.62 -24.30
CA CYS A 289 -4.11 -26.08 -23.50
C CYS A 289 -3.61 -27.15 -22.50
N VAL A 290 -3.58 -26.81 -21.21
CA VAL A 290 -3.07 -27.68 -20.14
C VAL A 290 -4.16 -27.99 -19.13
N ASN A 291 -4.08 -29.14 -18.46
CA ASN A 291 -4.98 -29.48 -17.37
C ASN A 291 -4.88 -28.42 -16.26
N LYS A 292 -6.02 -28.02 -15.69
CA LYS A 292 -6.08 -27.16 -14.50
C LYS A 292 -5.22 -27.86 -13.44
N THR A 293 -4.13 -27.22 -13.02
CA THR A 293 -3.39 -27.68 -11.83
C THR A 293 -4.38 -27.69 -10.68
N PRO A 294 -4.51 -28.77 -9.88
CA PRO A 294 -5.47 -28.80 -8.80
C PRO A 294 -5.19 -27.62 -7.88
N ILE A 295 -6.12 -26.66 -7.85
CA ILE A 295 -6.23 -25.74 -6.73
C ILE A 295 -6.49 -26.66 -5.54
N PRO A 296 -5.64 -26.71 -4.49
CA PRO A 296 -5.90 -27.61 -3.38
C PRO A 296 -7.29 -27.27 -2.84
N GLN A 297 -8.24 -28.20 -2.95
CA GLN A 297 -9.52 -28.06 -2.29
C GLN A 297 -9.24 -28.06 -0.78
N HIS A 298 -9.79 -27.07 -0.08
CA HIS A 298 -9.65 -26.88 1.35
C HIS A 298 -8.29 -26.33 1.84
N VAL A 299 -7.98 -25.09 1.44
CA VAL A 299 -6.88 -24.31 2.03
C VAL A 299 -7.47 -23.35 3.06
N ASP A 300 -7.20 -23.61 4.34
CA ASP A 300 -7.44 -22.62 5.40
C ASP A 300 -6.55 -21.39 5.12
N GLY A 301 -7.11 -20.19 5.29
CA GLY A 301 -6.36 -18.97 5.10
C GLY A 301 -5.29 -18.84 6.18
N ASP A 302 -4.09 -18.44 5.80
CA ASP A 302 -3.01 -18.14 6.74
C ASP A 302 -2.48 -16.72 6.56
N TRP A 303 -1.88 -16.21 7.64
CA TRP A 303 -1.42 -14.84 7.74
C TRP A 303 -0.18 -14.60 6.89
N SER A 304 -0.16 -13.48 6.18
CA SER A 304 1.06 -12.87 5.68
C SER A 304 2.01 -12.58 6.84
N PRO A 305 3.32 -12.43 6.56
CA PRO A 305 4.22 -11.75 7.48
C PRO A 305 3.63 -10.40 7.91
N TRP A 306 3.90 -10.00 9.15
CA TRP A 306 3.57 -8.66 9.61
C TRP A 306 4.30 -7.60 8.78
N SER A 307 3.63 -6.48 8.50
CA SER A 307 4.28 -5.29 7.95
C SER A 307 5.34 -4.76 8.92
N GLN A 308 6.21 -3.89 8.41
CA GLN A 308 6.96 -3.01 9.29
C GLN A 308 6.02 -2.15 10.12
N TRP A 309 6.50 -1.74 11.28
CA TRP A 309 5.84 -0.78 12.16
C TRP A 309 5.72 0.59 11.48
N SER A 310 4.57 1.25 11.66
CA SER A 310 4.39 2.64 11.24
C SER A 310 5.32 3.59 12.01
N VAL A 311 5.41 4.83 11.54
CA VAL A 311 5.95 5.91 12.38
C VAL A 311 5.10 6.07 13.64
N CYS A 312 5.74 6.52 14.71
CA CYS A 312 5.06 6.88 15.96
C CYS A 312 4.07 8.03 15.71
N SER A 313 2.88 7.96 16.29
CA SER A 313 1.85 8.99 16.16
C SER A 313 2.25 10.34 16.78
N ARG A 314 3.28 10.35 17.63
CA ARG A 314 3.82 11.54 18.30
C ARG A 314 5.29 11.76 17.98
N THR A 315 5.70 13.02 18.04
CA THR A 315 7.09 13.47 17.92
C THR A 315 7.80 13.56 19.27
N CYS A 316 7.05 13.71 20.37
CA CYS A 316 7.54 13.72 21.75
C CYS A 316 6.57 12.97 22.68
N GLY A 317 7.09 12.42 23.78
CA GLY A 317 6.34 11.61 24.74
C GLY A 317 5.87 10.26 24.19
N THR A 318 4.91 9.63 24.88
CA THR A 318 4.39 8.30 24.54
C THR A 318 3.31 8.38 23.47
N GLY A 319 3.57 7.79 22.30
CA GLY A 319 2.61 7.65 21.20
C GLY A 319 2.32 6.18 20.88
N VAL A 320 1.68 5.95 19.74
CA VAL A 320 1.42 4.60 19.22
C VAL A 320 1.90 4.46 17.78
N HIS A 321 2.36 3.28 17.43
CA HIS A 321 2.63 2.86 16.07
C HIS A 321 1.94 1.52 15.81
N PHE A 322 1.62 1.21 14.55
CA PHE A 322 0.87 0.01 14.21
C PHE A 322 1.55 -0.81 13.13
N ARG A 323 1.24 -2.09 13.07
CA ARG A 323 1.59 -2.99 11.98
C ARG A 323 0.39 -3.83 11.60
N GLN A 324 0.39 -4.36 10.38
CA GLN A 324 -0.74 -5.10 9.83
C GLN A 324 -0.28 -6.34 9.08
N ARG A 325 -1.15 -7.33 8.99
CA ARG A 325 -0.97 -8.56 8.22
C ARG A 325 -2.29 -8.94 7.57
N LYS A 326 -2.23 -9.73 6.51
CA LYS A 326 -3.40 -10.07 5.69
C LYS A 326 -3.58 -11.57 5.63
N CYS A 327 -4.81 -12.04 5.48
CA CYS A 327 -5.11 -13.46 5.38
C CYS A 327 -4.98 -13.94 3.93
N ASP A 328 -3.76 -13.99 3.43
CA ASP A 328 -3.47 -14.22 2.01
C ASP A 328 -2.24 -15.09 1.73
N ASN A 329 -1.69 -15.77 2.73
CA ASN A 329 -0.50 -16.61 2.56
C ASN A 329 -0.66 -18.00 3.16
N PRO A 330 -1.51 -18.87 2.59
CA PRO A 330 -2.35 -18.69 1.40
C PRO A 330 -3.71 -18.02 1.71
N PRO A 331 -4.43 -17.47 0.71
CA PRO A 331 -5.80 -16.99 0.91
C PRO A 331 -6.76 -18.17 1.13
N PRO A 332 -7.83 -17.99 1.93
CA PRO A 332 -8.79 -19.06 2.19
C PRO A 332 -9.50 -19.49 0.90
N GLY A 333 -9.43 -20.79 0.60
CA GLY A 333 -10.13 -21.39 -0.53
C GLY A 333 -11.64 -21.57 -0.26
N PRO A 334 -12.43 -22.02 -1.25
CA PRO A 334 -13.84 -22.35 -1.04
C PRO A 334 -14.00 -23.38 0.10
N GLY A 335 -14.71 -23.02 1.17
CA GLY A 335 -14.88 -23.84 2.38
C GLY A 335 -13.76 -23.74 3.43
N GLY A 336 -12.64 -23.06 3.14
CA GLY A 336 -11.54 -22.85 4.07
C GLY A 336 -11.84 -21.80 5.14
N ARG A 337 -11.22 -21.95 6.32
CA ARG A 337 -11.41 -21.01 7.43
C ARG A 337 -10.64 -19.71 7.19
N HIS A 338 -11.27 -18.58 7.51
CA HIS A 338 -10.58 -17.31 7.53
C HIS A 338 -9.59 -17.26 8.70
N CYS A 339 -8.50 -16.52 8.54
CA CYS A 339 -7.45 -16.41 9.54
C CYS A 339 -8.00 -15.94 10.88
N GLN A 340 -7.60 -16.64 11.95
CA GLN A 340 -7.96 -16.33 13.32
C GLN A 340 -6.94 -15.32 13.90
N LYS A 341 -7.39 -14.42 14.78
CA LYS A 341 -6.65 -13.29 15.42
C LYS A 341 -6.73 -11.96 14.65
N ALA A 342 -6.23 -10.88 15.25
CA ALA A 342 -6.26 -9.55 14.66
C ALA A 342 -5.32 -9.42 13.45
N ASN A 343 -5.78 -8.68 12.45
CA ASN A 343 -5.05 -8.27 11.26
C ASN A 343 -4.25 -6.96 11.46
N VAL A 344 -4.51 -6.22 12.54
CA VAL A 344 -3.81 -4.99 12.93
C VAL A 344 -3.37 -5.11 14.38
N GLU A 345 -2.15 -4.67 14.67
CA GLU A 345 -1.57 -4.62 16.01
C GLU A 345 -0.98 -3.24 16.26
N HIS A 346 -1.20 -2.71 17.46
CA HIS A 346 -0.72 -1.41 17.89
C HIS A 346 0.29 -1.59 19.02
N LYS A 347 1.37 -0.82 19.01
CA LYS A 347 2.40 -0.83 20.03
C LYS A 347 2.73 0.59 20.46
N ALA A 348 2.98 0.79 21.74
CA ALA A 348 3.44 2.06 22.29
C ALA A 348 4.86 2.36 21.80
N CYS A 349 5.09 3.61 21.42
CA CYS A 349 6.42 4.13 21.08
C CYS A 349 6.77 5.28 22.02
N GLU A 350 8.01 5.28 22.48
CA GLU A 350 8.56 6.35 23.32
C GLU A 350 9.40 7.31 22.46
N ARG A 351 9.15 8.60 22.63
CA ARG A 351 9.92 9.69 22.04
C ARG A 351 10.54 10.53 23.15
N PRO A 352 11.50 11.42 22.82
CA PRO A 352 12.03 12.37 23.80
C PRO A 352 10.89 13.09 24.54
N PRO A 353 11.06 13.41 25.83
CA PRO A 353 10.08 14.16 26.59
C PRO A 353 9.65 15.44 25.86
N CYS A 354 8.36 15.78 25.93
CA CYS A 354 7.89 17.02 25.34
C CYS A 354 8.48 18.23 26.06
N PRO A 355 8.77 19.33 25.35
CA PRO A 355 9.27 20.56 25.96
C PRO A 355 8.34 21.06 27.07
N ASN A 356 8.91 21.66 28.12
CA ASN A 356 8.13 22.23 29.23
C ASN A 356 7.18 23.32 28.70
N GLY A 357 5.89 23.22 29.04
CA GLY A 357 4.86 24.14 28.57
C GLY A 357 4.33 23.84 27.15
N ALA A 358 4.73 22.73 26.53
CA ALA A 358 4.12 22.29 25.28
C ALA A 358 2.63 21.99 25.48
N THR A 359 1.80 22.43 24.53
CA THR A 359 0.36 22.15 24.52
C THR A 359 0.12 20.64 24.47
N GLY A 360 -0.81 20.14 25.28
CA GLY A 360 -1.16 18.72 25.32
C GLY A 360 -1.56 18.18 23.95
N PHE A 361 -1.25 16.91 23.67
CA PHE A 361 -1.52 16.30 22.35
C PHE A 361 -3.03 16.29 21.99
N ARG A 362 -3.90 16.26 23.01
CA ARG A 362 -5.36 16.38 22.82
C ARG A 362 -5.79 17.83 22.61
N ASP A 363 -5.20 18.79 23.32
CA ASP A 363 -5.47 20.22 23.12
C ASP A 363 -5.02 20.70 21.73
N GLN A 364 -3.90 20.19 21.22
CA GLN A 364 -3.43 20.44 19.85
C GLN A 364 -4.51 20.06 18.81
N GLN A 365 -5.26 18.99 19.05
CA GLN A 365 -6.38 18.59 18.19
C GLN A 365 -7.54 19.57 18.27
N CYS A 366 -7.81 20.20 19.42
CA CYS A 366 -8.82 21.27 19.50
C CYS A 366 -8.37 22.54 18.78
N LEU A 367 -7.08 22.90 18.88
CA LEU A 367 -6.51 24.09 18.25
C LEU A 367 -6.49 24.00 16.72
N SER A 368 -6.38 22.81 16.13
CA SER A 368 -6.47 22.65 14.67
C SER A 368 -7.87 22.97 14.13
N TYR A 369 -8.93 22.73 14.91
CA TYR A 369 -10.31 23.06 14.51
C TYR A 369 -10.65 24.55 14.65
N ASP A 370 -9.95 25.30 15.50
CA ASP A 370 -10.16 26.75 15.68
C ASP A 370 -9.80 27.56 14.41
N GLN A 371 -8.87 27.05 13.59
CA GLN A 371 -8.40 27.72 12.37
C GLN A 371 -9.44 27.73 11.23
N HIS A 372 -10.51 26.93 11.34
CA HIS A 372 -11.53 26.75 10.29
C HIS A 372 -12.85 27.48 10.56
N GLY A 373 -12.95 28.28 11.64
CA GLY A 373 -14.20 28.90 12.06
C GLY A 373 -14.07 30.24 12.77
N SER A 374 -14.09 31.33 11.98
CA SER A 374 -14.42 32.72 12.38
C SER A 374 -13.48 33.45 13.36
N LYS A 375 -12.95 34.59 12.88
CA LYS A 375 -12.25 35.62 13.67
C LYS A 375 -13.13 36.13 14.82
N ASN A 376 -13.06 35.53 16.02
CA ASN A 376 -13.43 36.06 17.36
C ASN A 376 -13.96 34.99 18.35
N LYS A 377 -13.29 33.85 18.49
CA LYS A 377 -13.47 32.98 19.67
C LYS A 377 -12.11 32.69 20.28
N GLY A 378 -12.04 32.71 21.62
CA GLY A 378 -10.79 32.52 22.37
C GLY A 378 -10.23 31.10 22.23
N LEU A 379 -9.01 30.91 22.72
CA LEU A 379 -8.27 29.63 22.71
C LEU A 379 -9.18 28.45 23.11
N LEU A 380 -9.19 27.38 22.31
CA LEU A 380 -9.92 26.15 22.63
C LEU A 380 -9.03 25.19 23.44
N THR A 381 -9.61 24.53 24.44
CA THR A 381 -8.98 23.45 25.22
C THR A 381 -9.82 22.18 25.16
N ALA A 382 -9.16 21.03 25.29
CA ALA A 382 -9.81 19.74 25.28
C ALA A 382 -10.47 19.42 26.61
N ILE A 383 -11.70 18.92 26.55
CA ILE A 383 -12.43 18.37 27.70
C ILE A 383 -12.50 16.85 27.53
N ILE A 384 -12.08 16.11 28.55
CA ILE A 384 -12.23 14.65 28.57
C ILE A 384 -13.63 14.33 29.09
N ASN A 385 -14.39 13.56 28.31
CA ASN A 385 -15.68 13.04 28.72
C ASN A 385 -15.49 11.59 29.18
N ASP A 386 -15.87 11.28 30.43
CA ASP A 386 -15.69 9.94 31.01
C ASP A 386 -16.50 8.84 30.30
N GLU A 387 -17.65 9.18 29.69
CA GLU A 387 -18.45 8.24 28.91
C GLU A 387 -17.82 7.95 27.54
N LYS A 388 -17.16 8.95 26.95
CA LYS A 388 -16.53 8.89 25.63
C LYS A 388 -15.11 9.46 25.67
N PRO A 389 -14.17 8.80 26.35
CA PRO A 389 -12.84 9.36 26.60
C PRO A 389 -11.99 9.46 25.34
N CYS A 390 -12.36 8.78 24.25
CA CYS A 390 -11.67 8.87 22.96
C CYS A 390 -12.41 9.68 21.90
N ALA A 391 -13.46 10.41 22.26
CA ALA A 391 -14.04 11.45 21.42
C ALA A 391 -13.37 12.81 21.72
N LEU A 392 -13.38 13.71 20.73
CA LEU A 392 -12.79 15.04 20.87
C LEU A 392 -13.87 16.04 21.25
N PHE A 393 -13.91 16.43 22.52
CA PHE A 393 -14.70 17.56 23.00
C PHE A 393 -13.79 18.75 23.24
N CYS A 394 -14.20 19.92 22.75
CA CYS A 394 -13.44 21.16 22.89
C CYS A 394 -14.33 22.25 23.48
N SER A 395 -13.75 23.13 24.29
CA SER A 395 -14.43 24.30 24.83
C SER A 395 -13.53 25.53 24.81
N PRO A 396 -14.07 26.75 24.60
CA PRO A 396 -13.31 27.97 24.80
C PRO A 396 -12.80 28.06 26.25
N VAL A 397 -11.56 28.51 26.43
CA VAL A 397 -10.95 28.74 27.74
C VAL A 397 -11.86 29.64 28.58
N GLY A 398 -12.31 29.13 29.74
CA GLY A 398 -13.20 29.83 30.68
C GLY A 398 -14.70 29.60 30.49
N ARG A 399 -15.13 28.68 29.61
CA ARG A 399 -16.51 28.19 29.52
C ARG A 399 -16.52 26.67 29.62
N ASP A 400 -17.49 26.10 30.34
CA ASP A 400 -17.62 24.64 30.53
C ASP A 400 -18.70 24.02 29.62
N VAL A 401 -18.88 24.54 28.40
CA VAL A 401 -19.84 23.96 27.45
C VAL A 401 -19.07 23.18 26.37
N PRO A 402 -18.81 21.88 26.57
CA PRO A 402 -18.07 21.06 25.61
C PRO A 402 -18.85 20.91 24.30
N VAL A 403 -18.19 21.19 23.18
CA VAL A 403 -18.69 20.93 21.84
C VAL A 403 -17.96 19.71 21.28
N LEU A 404 -18.71 18.74 20.75
CA LEU A 404 -18.14 17.59 20.06
C LEU A 404 -17.57 18.05 18.71
N MET A 405 -16.25 17.98 18.56
CA MET A 405 -15.55 18.35 17.31
C MET A 405 -15.26 17.14 16.43
N ALA A 406 -15.00 15.97 17.04
CA ALA A 406 -14.77 14.72 16.32
C ALA A 406 -15.19 13.49 17.13
N ASP A 407 -15.73 12.48 16.45
CA ASP A 407 -16.14 11.20 17.07
C ASP A 407 -14.96 10.37 17.58
N ARG A 408 -13.74 10.67 17.11
CA ARG A 408 -12.50 10.00 17.51
C ARG A 408 -11.33 10.97 17.54
N VAL A 409 -10.56 10.92 18.63
CA VAL A 409 -9.23 11.55 18.73
C VAL A 409 -8.21 10.73 17.96
N MET A 410 -7.06 11.32 17.63
CA MET A 410 -5.95 10.63 16.98
C MET A 410 -5.45 9.44 17.82
N ASP A 411 -5.06 8.35 17.16
CA ASP A 411 -4.53 7.17 17.85
C ASP A 411 -3.22 7.51 18.58
N GLY A 412 -3.11 7.06 19.83
CA GLY A 412 -2.03 7.44 20.75
C GLY A 412 -2.33 8.69 21.57
N THR A 413 -3.54 9.25 21.51
CA THR A 413 -4.00 10.26 22.45
C THR A 413 -4.24 9.63 23.82
N PRO A 414 -3.66 10.16 24.91
CA PRO A 414 -3.93 9.68 26.26
C PRO A 414 -5.41 9.80 26.63
N CYS A 415 -5.95 8.78 27.31
CA CYS A 415 -7.36 8.73 27.73
C CYS A 415 -7.58 8.26 29.16
N GLY A 416 -6.53 7.82 29.87
CA GLY A 416 -6.61 7.42 31.27
C GLY A 416 -6.12 8.51 32.24
N PRO A 417 -6.50 8.43 33.53
CA PRO A 417 -6.16 9.42 34.57
C PRO A 417 -4.66 9.54 34.89
N TYR A 418 -3.84 8.60 34.39
CA TYR A 418 -2.39 8.57 34.61
C TYR A 418 -1.57 8.51 33.31
N GLU A 419 -2.14 8.95 32.18
CA GLU A 419 -1.51 8.91 30.84
C GLU A 419 -1.04 7.52 30.34
N ALA A 420 -1.31 6.45 31.07
CA ALA A 420 -0.89 5.07 30.74
C ALA A 420 -1.78 4.40 29.67
N ASP A 421 -3.00 4.91 29.47
CA ASP A 421 -3.96 4.36 28.53
C ASP A 421 -4.09 5.27 27.31
N LEU A 422 -4.13 4.66 26.12
CA LEU A 422 -4.12 5.34 24.84
C LEU A 422 -5.39 5.05 24.05
N CYS A 423 -5.90 6.05 23.34
CA CYS A 423 -6.95 5.86 22.36
C CYS A 423 -6.41 5.12 21.14
N VAL A 424 -7.07 4.02 20.78
CA VAL A 424 -6.81 3.27 19.55
C VAL A 424 -8.16 2.88 18.94
N ASN A 425 -8.38 3.26 17.68
CA ASN A 425 -9.62 2.99 16.95
C ASN A 425 -10.88 3.44 17.73
N GLY A 426 -10.81 4.63 18.33
CA GLY A 426 -11.92 5.24 19.09
C GLY A 426 -12.21 4.60 20.45
N ARG A 427 -11.36 3.70 20.95
CA ARG A 427 -11.50 3.07 22.27
C ARG A 427 -10.28 3.35 23.15
N CYS A 428 -10.52 3.58 24.44
CA CYS A 428 -9.44 3.73 25.40
C CYS A 428 -8.88 2.34 25.75
N GLN A 429 -7.60 2.11 25.45
CA GLN A 429 -6.93 0.83 25.58
C GLN A 429 -5.69 0.96 26.47
N LYS A 430 -5.43 -0.07 27.27
CA LYS A 430 -4.23 -0.13 28.12
C LYS A 430 -3.01 -0.57 27.31
N ILE A 431 -1.85 -0.04 27.66
CA ILE A 431 -0.57 -0.55 27.16
C ILE A 431 -0.24 -1.82 27.95
N GLY A 432 -0.08 -2.94 27.24
CA GLY A 432 0.38 -4.19 27.82
C GLY A 432 1.83 -4.11 28.27
N CYS A 433 2.26 -5.04 29.12
CA CYS A 433 3.64 -5.10 29.63
C CYS A 433 4.71 -5.39 28.54
N ASP A 434 4.28 -5.82 27.35
CA ASP A 434 5.09 -6.03 26.14
C ASP A 434 5.12 -4.78 25.23
N GLY A 435 4.46 -3.70 25.68
CA GLY A 435 4.24 -2.47 24.95
C GLY A 435 3.10 -2.56 23.92
N ILE A 436 2.46 -3.71 23.72
CA ILE A 436 1.35 -3.86 22.77
C ILE A 436 0.09 -3.24 23.38
N VAL A 437 -0.59 -2.38 22.63
CA VAL A 437 -1.81 -1.71 23.08
C VAL A 437 -2.98 -2.68 22.94
N GLY A 438 -3.56 -3.07 24.07
CA GLY A 438 -4.65 -4.04 24.14
C GLY A 438 -4.54 -4.99 25.33
N PRO A 439 -5.56 -5.83 25.57
CA PRO A 439 -5.69 -6.62 26.80
C PRO A 439 -4.78 -7.87 26.88
N THR A 440 -3.89 -8.10 25.92
CA THR A 440 -3.27 -9.41 25.68
C THR A 440 -2.11 -9.75 26.62
N ALA A 441 -1.37 -8.76 27.13
CA ALA A 441 -0.18 -9.00 27.95
C ALA A 441 -0.26 -8.27 29.30
N LYS A 442 -0.17 -9.04 30.39
CA LYS A 442 -0.21 -8.52 31.77
C LYS A 442 1.00 -8.99 32.54
N GLU A 443 1.51 -8.15 33.42
CA GLU A 443 2.52 -8.57 34.39
C GLU A 443 1.92 -9.61 35.34
N ASP A 444 2.71 -10.62 35.68
CA ASP A 444 2.41 -11.50 36.81
C ASP A 444 2.60 -10.75 38.16
N HIS A 445 2.44 -11.46 39.27
CA HIS A 445 2.62 -10.84 40.60
C HIS A 445 4.08 -10.51 40.93
N CYS A 446 5.03 -11.00 40.13
CA CYS A 446 6.46 -10.73 40.22
C CYS A 446 6.91 -9.55 39.34
N GLY A 447 6.02 -9.02 38.50
CA GLY A 447 6.36 -7.96 37.54
C GLY A 447 6.97 -8.48 36.24
N VAL A 448 6.86 -9.78 35.95
CA VAL A 448 7.31 -10.37 34.68
C VAL A 448 6.14 -10.41 33.71
N CYS A 449 6.35 -9.87 32.50
CA CYS A 449 5.33 -9.83 31.47
C CYS A 449 4.95 -11.23 30.99
N ASN A 450 3.66 -11.59 31.07
CA ASN A 450 3.17 -12.96 30.82
C ASN A 450 3.95 -14.03 31.60
N GLY A 451 4.48 -13.67 32.77
CA GLY A 451 5.21 -14.60 33.64
C GLY A 451 4.29 -15.61 34.31
N ASP A 452 4.88 -16.70 34.80
CA ASP A 452 4.21 -17.77 35.51
C ASP A 452 4.13 -17.53 37.03
N GLY A 453 4.63 -16.37 37.51
CA GLY A 453 4.64 -16.01 38.92
C GLY A 453 5.69 -16.75 39.75
N ARG A 454 6.71 -17.37 39.14
CA ARG A 454 7.74 -18.12 39.87
C ARG A 454 9.08 -17.40 40.02
N SER A 455 9.25 -16.27 39.36
CA SER A 455 10.50 -15.48 39.36
C SER A 455 10.73 -14.70 40.65
N CYS A 456 9.74 -14.60 41.52
CA CYS A 456 9.82 -13.92 42.81
C CYS A 456 9.33 -14.82 43.94
N LYS A 457 9.68 -14.42 45.17
CA LYS A 457 9.21 -15.05 46.40
C LYS A 457 8.44 -14.05 47.24
N ILE A 458 7.37 -14.50 47.88
CA ILE A 458 6.63 -13.67 48.82
C ILE A 458 7.45 -13.54 50.10
N ALA A 459 7.85 -12.32 50.44
CA ALA A 459 8.38 -11.97 51.74
C ALA A 459 7.24 -11.43 52.61
N SER A 460 7.08 -11.98 53.82
CA SER A 460 6.11 -11.50 54.79
C SER A 460 6.73 -11.46 56.18
N GLY A 461 6.29 -10.52 57.00
CA GLY A 461 6.78 -10.33 58.36
C GLY A 461 5.78 -9.53 59.17
N LYS A 462 5.91 -9.59 60.50
CA LYS A 462 5.09 -8.82 61.44
C LYS A 462 6.01 -7.96 62.30
N PHE A 463 5.71 -6.68 62.39
CA PHE A 463 6.44 -5.75 63.26
C PHE A 463 5.65 -5.55 64.55
N THR A 464 6.26 -5.88 65.69
CA THR A 464 5.61 -5.81 67.03
C THR A 464 6.51 -5.09 68.03
N HIS A 465 6.98 -3.89 67.68
CA HIS A 465 7.80 -3.08 68.58
C HIS A 465 6.92 -2.06 69.33
N THR A 466 7.07 -1.96 70.65
CA THR A 466 6.18 -1.17 71.53
C THR A 466 6.89 -0.05 72.30
N LYS A 467 8.19 0.16 72.10
CA LYS A 467 8.97 1.17 72.83
C LYS A 467 9.97 1.91 71.93
N GLY A 468 9.99 3.24 72.01
CA GLY A 468 10.95 4.11 71.33
C GLY A 468 10.35 5.50 71.11
N MET A 469 11.21 6.52 70.94
CA MET A 469 10.80 7.88 70.57
C MET A 469 11.28 8.17 69.15
N GLY A 470 10.40 8.71 68.30
CA GLY A 470 10.69 9.01 66.90
C GLY A 470 10.38 7.86 65.93
N TYR A 471 10.88 7.96 64.70
CA TYR A 471 10.71 6.93 63.68
C TYR A 471 11.59 5.72 63.99
N ILE A 472 10.99 4.54 63.98
CA ILE A 472 11.68 3.26 64.14
C ILE A 472 11.58 2.51 62.82
N GLU A 473 12.72 2.08 62.28
CA GLU A 473 12.76 1.31 61.05
C GLU A 473 12.04 -0.04 61.25
N ALA A 474 10.96 -0.25 60.50
CA ALA A 474 10.17 -1.48 60.57
C ALA A 474 10.67 -2.55 59.60
N VAL A 475 10.95 -2.16 58.36
CA VAL A 475 11.48 -3.03 57.30
C VAL A 475 12.10 -2.19 56.19
N ILE A 476 13.24 -2.63 55.66
CA ILE A 476 13.81 -2.07 54.43
C ILE A 476 13.16 -2.80 53.25
N ILE A 477 12.46 -2.04 52.39
CA ILE A 477 11.88 -2.58 51.16
C ILE A 477 13.02 -2.68 50.13
N PRO A 478 13.46 -3.88 49.74
CA PRO A 478 14.57 -4.01 48.79
C PRO A 478 14.17 -3.46 47.42
N ALA A 479 15.14 -2.88 46.71
CA ALA A 479 14.94 -2.42 45.35
C ALA A 479 14.39 -3.55 44.46
N GLY A 480 13.32 -3.26 43.73
CA GLY A 480 12.63 -4.25 42.88
C GLY A 480 11.49 -5.02 43.58
N ALA A 481 11.24 -4.81 44.88
CA ALA A 481 10.04 -5.35 45.53
C ALA A 481 8.77 -4.76 44.90
N ARG A 482 7.77 -5.61 44.66
CA ARG A 482 6.48 -5.23 44.03
C ARG A 482 5.30 -5.71 44.86
N ARG A 483 4.14 -5.08 44.64
CA ARG A 483 2.87 -5.38 45.34
C ARG A 483 3.00 -5.35 46.88
N ILE A 484 3.70 -4.34 47.38
CA ILE A 484 3.95 -4.16 48.80
C ILE A 484 2.64 -3.81 49.49
N LYS A 485 2.28 -4.58 50.51
CA LYS A 485 1.10 -4.35 51.35
C LYS A 485 1.54 -4.26 52.80
N VAL A 486 1.43 -3.05 53.37
CA VAL A 486 1.62 -2.82 54.80
C VAL A 486 0.24 -2.57 55.40
N VAL A 487 -0.13 -3.37 56.39
CA VAL A 487 -1.42 -3.26 57.07
C VAL A 487 -1.22 -3.24 58.56
N GLU A 488 -2.01 -2.39 59.22
CA GLU A 488 -2.16 -2.41 60.67
C GLU A 488 -3.10 -3.54 61.06
N ASP A 489 -2.59 -4.54 61.79
CA ASP A 489 -3.34 -5.73 62.22
C ASP A 489 -4.22 -5.44 63.46
N LYS A 490 -3.84 -4.48 64.30
CA LYS A 490 -4.56 -4.03 65.48
C LYS A 490 -4.39 -2.51 65.67
N PRO A 491 -5.42 -1.79 66.16
CA PRO A 491 -5.31 -0.36 66.40
C PRO A 491 -4.12 -0.03 67.31
N SER A 492 -3.23 0.84 66.84
CA SER A 492 -2.06 1.33 67.54
C SER A 492 -2.12 2.85 67.68
N HIS A 493 -1.45 3.38 68.71
CA HIS A 493 -1.23 4.83 68.84
C HIS A 493 -0.05 5.33 67.98
N SER A 494 0.62 4.42 67.26
CA SER A 494 1.74 4.73 66.36
C SER A 494 1.28 4.77 64.91
N PHE A 495 1.85 5.68 64.11
CA PHE A 495 1.54 5.82 62.69
C PHE A 495 2.68 5.25 61.82
N LEU A 496 2.35 4.76 60.64
CA LEU A 496 3.32 4.35 59.62
C LEU A 496 3.89 5.58 58.92
N GLY A 497 5.22 5.69 58.83
CA GLY A 497 5.93 6.69 58.04
C GLY A 497 6.76 6.02 56.94
N ASN A 498 6.90 6.70 55.80
CA ASN A 498 7.79 6.29 54.72
C ASN A 498 8.92 7.32 54.58
N ASP A 499 10.17 6.85 54.64
CA ASP A 499 11.35 7.68 54.34
C ASP A 499 11.86 7.31 52.95
N ALA A 500 11.52 8.13 51.96
CA ALA A 500 11.95 7.95 50.59
C ALA A 500 13.27 8.70 50.37
N GLN A 501 14.40 8.00 50.51
CA GLN A 501 15.67 8.49 49.98
C GLN A 501 15.62 8.38 48.46
N VAL A 502 15.52 9.55 47.79
CA VAL A 502 15.48 9.69 46.32
C VAL A 502 16.83 9.43 45.70
#